data_AF-A0A1S5Y0T9-F1
#
_entry.id   AF-A0A1S5Y0T9-F1
#
_cell.length_a   1.000
_cell.length_b   1.000
_cell.length_c   1.000
_cell.angle_alpha   90.00
_cell.angle_beta   90.00
_cell.angle_gamma   90.00
#
_symmetry.space_group_name_H-M   'P 1'
#
loop_
_entity.id
_entity.type
_entity.pdbx_description
1 polymer ?
#
loop_
_entity_poly.entity_id
_entity_poly.type
_entity_poly.pdbx_seq_one_letter_code
_entity_poly.pdbx_strand_id
1 'polypeptide(L)' 'MAEISLRIDLGEERRFGPGKARLLELIRDTGSISAAGRALGMSYRRAWLRG' A
#
# COMPACT_ATOMS: atom_id res chain seq x y z
N MET A 1 19.84 -15.38 -0.04
CA MET A 1 18.80 -15.49 -1.08
C MET A 1 18.58 -14.12 -1.67
N ALA A 2 18.40 -13.99 -2.98
CA ALA A 2 18.18 -12.69 -3.61
C ALA A 2 16.69 -12.30 -3.51
N GLU A 3 16.42 -11.07 -3.09
CA GLU A 3 15.07 -10.47 -3.08
C GLU A 3 15.02 -9.37 -4.14
N ILE A 4 13.94 -9.33 -4.92
CA ILE A 4 13.72 -8.29 -5.93
C ILE A 4 12.48 -7.50 -5.52
N SER A 5 12.63 -6.17 -5.41
CA SER A 5 11.52 -5.25 -5.19
C SER A 5 11.37 -4.30 -6.38
N LEU A 6 10.14 -4.15 -6.89
CA LEU A 6 9.83 -3.18 -7.94
C LEU A 6 9.17 -1.93 -7.34
N ARG A 7 9.63 -0.76 -7.78
CA ARG A 7 8.96 0.53 -7.56
C ARG A 7 8.76 1.21 -8.91
N ILE A 8 7.58 1.76 -9.11
CA ILE A 8 7.19 2.50 -10.30
C ILE A 8 6.93 3.94 -9.88
N ASP A 9 7.67 4.88 -10.46
CA ASP A 9 7.43 6.31 -10.27
C ASP A 9 6.46 6.80 -11.36
N LEU A 10 5.37 7.43 -10.94
CA LEU A 10 4.23 7.86 -11.76
C LEU A 10 4.20 9.38 -11.84
N GLY A 11 5.28 9.95 -12.38
CA GLY A 11 5.58 11.38 -12.31
C GLY A 11 6.31 11.74 -11.01
N GLU A 12 6.39 13.04 -10.70
CA GLU A 12 7.24 13.52 -9.61
C GLU A 12 6.71 13.19 -8.21
N GLU A 13 5.37 13.20 -8.04
CA GLU A 13 4.75 13.12 -6.72
C GLU A 13 4.18 11.74 -6.37
N ARG A 14 4.02 10.85 -7.35
CA ARG A 14 3.35 9.57 -7.16
C ARG A 14 4.32 8.43 -7.34
N ARG A 15 4.28 7.48 -6.41
CA ARG A 15 5.09 6.27 -6.44
C ARG A 15 4.21 5.08 -6.10
N PHE A 16 4.39 3.99 -6.82
CA PHE A 16 3.78 2.71 -6.54
C PHE A 16 4.87 1.69 -6.21
N GLY A 17 4.72 0.98 -5.11
CA GLY A 17 5.74 0.02 -4.66
C GLY A 17 5.14 -1.00 -3.70
N PRO A 18 5.98 -1.84 -3.08
CA PRO A 18 5.52 -3.02 -2.36
C PRO A 18 4.50 -2.71 -1.26
N GLY A 19 4.67 -1.59 -0.54
CA GLY A 19 3.72 -1.19 0.50
C GLY A 19 2.32 -0.85 -0.02
N LYS A 20 2.23 -0.19 -1.18
CA LYS A 20 0.94 0.16 -1.81
C LYS A 20 0.28 -1.07 -2.42
N ALA A 21 1.07 -1.91 -3.08
CA ALA A 21 0.60 -3.20 -3.58
C ALA A 21 0.00 -4.04 -2.45
N ARG A 22 0.72 -4.13 -1.31
CA ARG A 22 0.25 -4.88 -0.14
C ARG A 22 -1.03 -4.30 0.47
N LEU A 23 -1.14 -2.96 0.50
CA LEU A 23 -2.36 -2.31 0.97
C LEU A 23 -3.56 -2.66 0.07
N LEU A 24 -3.40 -2.61 -1.26
CA LEU A 24 -4.45 -2.96 -2.22
C LEU A 24 -4.86 -4.43 -2.14
N GLU A 25 -3.91 -5.34 -1.95
CA GLU A 25 -4.21 -6.76 -1.69
C GLU A 25 -5.08 -6.93 -0.46
N LEU A 26 -4.73 -6.28 0.66
CA LEU A 26 -5.53 -6.36 1.88
C LEU A 26 -6.89 -5.68 1.74
N ILE A 27 -7.00 -4.61 0.95
CA ILE A 27 -8.30 -4.00 0.64
C ILE A 27 -9.17 -4.99 -0.13
N ARG A 28 -8.61 -5.67 -1.14
CA ARG A 28 -9.32 -6.70 -1.90
C ARG A 28 -9.79 -7.84 -0.97
N ASP A 29 -8.91 -8.30 -0.08
CA ASP A 29 -9.19 -9.46 0.78
C ASP A 29 -10.15 -9.12 1.94
N THR A 30 -10.13 -7.88 2.44
CA THR A 30 -10.97 -7.45 3.58
C THR A 30 -12.20 -6.63 3.21
N GLY A 31 -12.27 -6.11 1.99
CA GLY A 31 -13.29 -5.15 1.56
C GLY A 31 -13.23 -3.80 2.29
N SER A 32 -12.16 -3.50 3.04
CA SER A 32 -12.09 -2.31 3.91
C SER A 32 -10.69 -1.71 4.00
N ILE A 33 -10.59 -0.43 3.62
CA ILE A 33 -9.34 0.35 3.73
C ILE A 33 -8.92 0.52 5.19
N SER A 34 -9.87 0.66 6.11
CA SER A 34 -9.55 0.76 7.53
C SER A 34 -8.99 -0.55 8.09
N ALA A 35 -9.51 -1.70 7.66
CA ALA A 35 -9.01 -3.00 8.08
C ALA A 35 -7.61 -3.27 7.50
N ALA A 36 -7.43 -3.02 6.20
CA ALA A 36 -6.13 -3.12 5.53
C ALA A 36 -5.07 -2.20 6.16
N GLY A 37 -5.43 -0.94 6.44
CA GLY A 37 -4.56 0.00 7.14
C GLY A 37 -4.13 -0.49 8.52
N ARG A 38 -5.08 -0.96 9.34
CA ARG A 38 -4.78 -1.53 10.67
C ARG A 38 -3.85 -2.74 10.56
N ALA A 39 -4.09 -3.64 9.60
CA ALA A 39 -3.24 -4.81 9.36
C ALA A 39 -1.80 -4.44 8.96
N LEU A 40 -1.58 -3.26 8.39
CA LEU A 40 -0.26 -2.72 8.04
C LEU A 40 0.31 -1.73 9.06
N GLY A 41 -0.31 -1.56 10.23
CA GLY A 41 0.10 -0.55 11.21
C GLY A 41 0.00 0.89 10.67
N MET A 42 -0.85 1.12 9.67
CA MET A 42 -1.11 2.42 9.08
C MET A 42 -2.35 3.05 9.70
N SER A 43 -2.28 4.36 9.99
CA SER A 43 -3.49 5.12 10.27
C SER A 43 -4.39 5.13 9.03
N TYR A 44 -5.71 5.24 9.25
CA TYR A 44 -6.65 5.35 8.14
C TYR A 44 -6.28 6.50 7.19
N ARG A 45 -5.86 7.65 7.72
CA ARG A 45 -5.37 8.79 6.93
C ARG A 45 -4.17 8.42 6.05
N ARG A 46 -3.22 7.65 6.57
CA ARG A 46 -2.06 7.19 5.78
C ARG A 46 -2.50 6.23 4.68
N ALA A 47 -3.35 5.26 5.00
CA ALA A 47 -3.88 4.30 4.02
C ALA A 47 -4.69 5.00 2.90
N TRP A 48 -5.43 6.06 3.23
CA TRP A 48 -6.25 6.78 2.25
C TRP A 48 -5.47 7.79 1.39
N LEU A 49 -4.60 8.61 2.00
CA LEU A 49 -3.93 9.72 1.29
C LEU A 49 -2.59 9.32 0.67
N ARG A 50 -1.95 8.27 1.19
CA ARG A 50 -0.59 7.88 0.79
C ARG A 50 -0.47 6.41 0.44
N GLY A 51 -1.56 5.64 0.60
CA GLY A 51 -1.67 4.25 0.19
C GLY A 51 -1.45 4.02 -1.28
#